data_AF-A0A6I7WX70-F1
#
_entry.id   AF-A0A6I7WX70-F1
#
_cell.length_a   1.000
_cell.length_b   1.000
_cell.length_c   1.000
_cell.angle_alpha   90.00
_cell.angle_beta   90.00
_cell.angle_gamma   90.00
#
_symmetry.space_group_name_H-M   'P 1'
#
loop_
_entity.id
_entity.type
_entity.pdbx_description
1 polymer ?
#
loop_
_entity_poly.entity_id
_entity_poly.type
_entity_poly.pdbx_seq_one_letter_code
_entity_poly.pdbx_strand_id
1 'polypeptide(L)'
;MATTNGSTAIRDKILASLARYRALRIGKFPCAFWRLSSRPGLTAFDEAQTLPLKLVTPTLAALSHLASSHKTSVVFATATQPVFSHLHTQISNHCDKGWQPNEIVNEPLALFTPLERTEYRWHSPQQRWNWNYLAEELEQHQQALCIVNLNRHAQAIIEEIDNPDVLHLSTNQCPAHRQNVLAEVRERLQNKQDCILIATQCIEAGVDIDFPIVYRAYAPLDAIIQAGGRCNREGLLEKGTVHVFAQKMKVILQMEVINKLPI
;
A
#
# COMPACT_ATOMS: atom_id res chain seq x y z
N MET A 1 50.07 20.66 -3.49
CA MET A 1 49.04 20.13 -4.41
C MET A 1 49.41 18.70 -4.73
N ALA A 2 48.82 17.75 -4.01
CA ALA A 2 48.89 16.33 -4.29
C ALA A 2 47.51 15.76 -4.00
N THR A 3 46.94 15.15 -5.03
CA THR A 3 45.69 14.41 -5.04
C THR A 3 45.83 13.17 -4.17
N THR A 4 44.87 12.94 -3.28
CA THR A 4 44.68 11.62 -2.64
C THR A 4 43.23 11.22 -2.77
N ASN A 5 43.05 10.13 -3.52
CA ASN A 5 41.86 9.30 -3.58
C ASN A 5 41.36 8.96 -2.17
N GLY A 6 40.05 9.02 -1.99
CA GLY A 6 39.39 8.63 -0.76
C GLY A 6 37.93 8.33 -1.02
N SER A 7 37.68 7.33 -1.87
CA SER A 7 36.41 6.60 -1.89
C SER A 7 36.12 6.14 -0.46
N THR A 8 35.34 6.93 0.27
CA THR A 8 35.01 6.64 1.65
C THR A 8 33.62 6.05 1.63
N ALA A 9 33.61 4.72 1.48
CA ALA A 9 32.57 3.78 1.88
C ALA A 9 31.20 4.40 2.19
N ILE A 10 30.23 4.08 1.35
CA ILE A 10 28.82 4.02 1.74
C ILE A 10 28.74 3.06 2.94
N ARG A 11 28.89 3.60 4.15
CA ARG A 11 28.83 2.85 5.40
C ARG A 11 27.37 2.50 5.66
N ASP A 12 27.08 1.20 5.56
CA ASP A 12 25.90 0.47 6.01
C ASP A 12 24.54 1.01 5.52
N LYS A 13 24.10 0.56 4.34
CA LYS A 13 22.68 0.63 3.96
C LYS A 13 21.90 -0.40 4.80
N ILE A 14 21.19 0.07 5.83
CA ILE A 14 20.36 -0.80 6.70
C ILE A 14 18.90 -0.68 6.26
N LEU A 15 18.35 -1.77 5.70
CA LEU A 15 16.94 -1.88 5.34
C LEU A 15 16.21 -2.73 6.40
N ALA A 16 15.21 -2.17 7.07
CA ALA A 16 14.37 -2.89 8.03
C ALA A 16 12.89 -2.64 7.72
N SER A 17 12.08 -3.70 7.68
CA SER A 17 10.63 -3.54 7.45
C SER A 17 9.93 -2.97 8.69
N LEU A 18 8.93 -2.11 8.47
CA LEU A 18 8.03 -1.61 9.54
C LEU A 18 7.36 -2.76 10.34
N ALA A 19 7.20 -3.94 9.74
CA ALA A 19 6.70 -5.13 10.45
C ALA A 19 7.70 -5.68 11.49
N ARG A 20 9.01 -5.64 11.24
CA ARG A 20 10.03 -5.95 12.28
C ARG A 20 10.02 -4.90 13.39
N TYR A 21 9.69 -3.65 13.06
CA TYR A 21 9.42 -2.56 14.01
C TYR A 21 8.23 -2.86 14.94
N ARG A 22 7.17 -3.50 14.42
CA ARG A 22 5.97 -3.91 15.18
C ARG A 22 6.19 -5.12 16.10
N ALA A 23 7.07 -6.05 15.74
CA ALA A 23 7.36 -7.26 16.53
C ALA A 23 8.26 -7.00 17.75
N LEU A 24 8.95 -5.87 17.79
CA LEU A 24 9.87 -5.49 18.87
C LEU A 24 9.14 -4.78 20.01
N ARG A 25 8.14 -5.47 20.59
CA ARG A 25 7.40 -5.02 21.76
C ARG A 25 8.08 -5.43 23.08
N ILE A 26 9.42 -5.53 23.11
CA ILE A 26 10.20 -5.88 24.32
C ILE A 26 11.57 -5.16 24.30
N GLY A 27 11.60 -3.93 24.81
CA GLY A 27 12.68 -3.37 25.65
C GLY A 27 14.10 -3.15 25.11
N LYS A 28 14.52 -3.66 23.94
CA LYS A 28 15.96 -3.63 23.56
C LYS A 28 16.33 -2.85 22.30
N PHE A 29 15.38 -2.35 21.50
CA PHE A 29 15.70 -1.65 20.24
C PHE A 29 15.76 -0.12 20.26
N PRO A 30 15.18 0.66 21.21
CA PRO A 30 15.31 2.12 21.18
C PRO A 30 16.77 2.55 21.07
N CYS A 31 17.67 1.86 21.78
CA CYS A 31 19.11 2.12 21.81
C CYS A 31 19.85 1.74 20.52
N ALA A 32 19.47 0.67 19.83
CA ALA A 32 20.16 0.22 18.61
C ALA A 32 19.82 1.11 17.41
N PHE A 33 18.53 1.44 17.25
CA PHE A 33 18.10 2.46 16.30
C PHE A 33 18.73 3.81 16.64
N TRP A 34 18.70 4.23 17.91
CA TRP A 34 19.35 5.45 18.35
C TRP A 34 20.83 5.47 17.96
N ARG A 35 21.57 4.40 18.24
CA ARG A 35 23.02 4.30 17.97
C ARG A 35 23.35 4.33 16.47
N LEU A 36 22.43 3.88 15.61
CA LEU A 36 22.58 3.94 14.16
C LEU A 36 22.20 5.32 13.61
N SER A 37 21.07 5.86 14.04
CA SER A 37 20.52 7.14 13.56
C SER A 37 21.19 8.38 14.17
N SER A 38 21.95 8.24 15.26
CA SER A 38 22.77 9.31 15.87
C SER A 38 24.10 9.54 15.15
N ARG A 39 24.41 8.74 14.11
CA ARG A 39 25.54 8.99 13.22
C ARG A 39 25.16 9.98 12.12
N PRO A 40 26.10 10.82 11.64
CA PRO A 40 25.85 11.66 10.49
C PRO A 40 25.37 10.83 9.29
N GLY A 41 24.23 11.19 8.71
CA GLY A 41 23.63 10.40 7.62
C GLY A 41 22.17 10.76 7.30
N LEU A 42 21.57 9.98 6.40
CA LEU A 42 20.17 10.11 5.98
C LEU A 42 19.36 8.93 6.51
N THR A 43 18.30 9.21 7.27
CA THR A 43 17.29 8.22 7.68
C THR A 43 16.02 8.46 6.87
N ALA A 44 15.60 7.49 6.06
CA ALA A 44 14.38 7.58 5.26
C ALA A 44 13.28 6.67 5.84
N PHE A 45 12.08 7.23 6.02
CA PHE A 45 10.87 6.51 6.38
C PHE A 45 9.96 6.43 5.16
N ASP A 46 9.75 5.21 4.67
CA ASP A 46 8.75 4.95 3.63
C ASP A 46 7.40 4.60 4.29
N GLU A 47 6.31 4.96 3.64
CA GLU A 47 4.94 4.72 4.12
C GLU A 47 4.68 5.20 5.56
N ALA A 48 5.14 6.43 5.86
CA ALA A 48 5.04 7.05 7.19
C ALA A 48 3.61 7.06 7.79
N GLN A 49 2.58 7.05 6.94
CA GLN A 49 1.18 6.97 7.33
C GLN A 49 0.79 5.66 8.01
N THR A 50 1.61 4.61 7.92
CA THR A 50 1.38 3.31 8.57
C THR A 50 1.76 3.28 10.06
N LEU A 51 2.31 4.38 10.58
CA LEU A 51 2.67 4.53 11.99
C LEU A 51 1.42 4.48 12.88
N PRO A 52 1.36 3.58 13.88
CA PRO A 52 0.22 3.52 14.80
C PRO A 52 0.06 4.84 15.56
N LEU A 53 -1.16 5.40 15.61
CA LEU A 53 -1.46 6.68 16.27
C LEU A 53 -0.85 6.81 17.69
N LYS A 54 -0.91 5.73 18.48
CA LYS A 54 -0.35 5.68 19.85
C LYS A 54 1.17 5.87 19.92
N LEU A 55 1.89 5.62 18.83
CA LEU A 55 3.34 5.71 18.74
C LEU A 55 3.82 6.93 17.96
N VAL A 56 2.92 7.69 17.34
CA VAL A 56 3.29 8.82 16.49
C VAL A 56 4.05 9.88 17.30
N THR A 57 3.47 10.40 18.39
CA THR A 57 4.09 11.45 19.22
C THR A 57 5.49 11.07 19.74
N PRO A 58 5.71 9.91 20.40
CA PRO A 58 7.05 9.56 20.88
C PRO A 58 8.04 9.31 19.74
N THR A 59 7.58 8.78 18.60
CA THR A 59 8.45 8.54 17.43
C THR A 59 8.90 9.87 16.81
N LEU A 60 7.97 10.80 16.58
CA LEU A 60 8.28 12.10 16.00
C LEU A 60 9.14 12.96 16.93
N ALA A 61 8.93 12.90 18.25
CA ALA A 61 9.78 13.57 19.22
C ALA A 61 11.23 13.06 19.19
N ALA A 62 11.42 11.73 19.14
CA ALA A 62 12.75 11.13 19.02
C ALA A 62 13.44 11.52 17.71
N LEU A 63 12.70 11.54 16.59
CA LEU A 63 13.25 11.92 15.28
C LEU A 63 13.58 13.40 15.18
N SER A 64 12.75 14.28 15.76
CA SER A 64 13.04 15.71 15.84
C SER A 64 14.29 15.99 16.67
N HIS A 65 14.44 15.29 17.80
CA HIS A 65 15.66 15.37 18.60
C HIS A 65 16.86 14.91 17.79
N LEU A 66 16.80 13.75 17.13
CA LEU A 66 17.89 13.23 16.29
C LEU A 66 18.29 14.21 15.18
N ALA A 67 17.34 14.81 14.47
CA ALA A 67 17.62 15.79 13.43
C ALA A 67 18.21 17.10 13.97
N SER A 68 17.89 17.44 15.23
CA SER A 68 18.31 18.70 15.84
C SER A 68 19.65 18.62 16.58
N SER A 69 19.93 17.48 17.22
CA SER A 69 21.13 17.27 18.06
C SER A 69 22.24 16.47 17.36
N HIS A 70 21.94 15.79 16.25
CA HIS A 70 22.90 15.06 15.44
C HIS A 70 22.95 15.58 14.00
N LYS A 71 24.04 15.28 13.27
CA LYS A 71 24.20 15.63 11.83
C LYS A 71 23.37 14.69 10.92
N THR A 72 22.14 14.40 11.31
CA THR A 72 21.28 13.43 10.65
C THR A 72 20.11 14.13 9.98
N SER A 73 19.89 13.84 8.69
CA SER A 73 18.68 14.26 7.98
C SER A 73 17.64 13.15 8.06
N VAL A 74 16.39 13.49 8.36
CA VAL A 74 15.27 12.55 8.35
C VAL A 74 14.33 12.92 7.21
N VAL A 75 14.04 11.96 6.33
CA VAL A 75 13.14 12.13 5.19
C VAL A 75 11.96 11.17 5.36
N PHE A 76 10.74 11.68 5.14
CA PHE A 76 9.53 10.88 5.11
C PHE A 76 9.01 10.85 3.67
N ALA A 77 8.91 9.65 3.11
CA ALA A 77 8.13 9.38 1.92
C ALA A 77 6.76 8.87 2.35
N THR A 78 5.69 9.52 1.87
CA THR A 78 4.31 9.15 2.18
C THR A 78 3.41 9.58 1.03
N ALA A 79 2.44 8.73 0.68
CA ALA A 79 1.41 9.07 -0.30
C ALA A 79 0.39 10.06 0.26
N THR A 80 0.20 10.06 1.58
CA THR A 80 -0.72 10.95 2.30
C THR A 80 -0.03 11.33 3.60
N GLN A 81 0.53 12.54 3.69
CA GLN A 81 1.09 12.98 4.97
C GLN A 81 -0.08 13.03 5.97
N PRO A 82 -0.09 12.20 7.04
CA PRO A 82 -1.01 12.44 8.14
C PRO A 82 -0.76 13.86 8.62
N VAL A 83 -1.75 14.50 9.24
CA VAL A 83 -1.63 15.87 9.72
C VAL A 83 -0.72 15.95 10.97
N PHE A 84 0.53 15.48 10.84
CA PHE A 84 1.60 15.54 11.82
C PHE A 84 1.95 16.98 12.16
N SER A 85 1.62 17.93 11.28
CA SER A 85 1.72 19.37 11.54
C SER A 85 0.91 19.80 12.78
N HIS A 86 -0.25 19.18 13.06
CA HIS A 86 -1.03 19.46 14.27
C HIS A 86 -0.44 18.88 15.55
N LEU A 87 0.56 17.98 15.45
CA LEU A 87 1.23 17.40 16.60
C LEU A 87 2.39 18.27 17.10
N HIS A 88 2.67 19.40 16.45
CA HIS A 88 3.73 20.34 16.85
C HIS A 88 3.67 20.62 18.35
N THR A 89 2.51 21.06 18.87
CA THR A 89 2.34 21.40 20.29
C THR A 89 2.55 20.22 21.24
N GLN A 90 2.14 19.00 20.85
CA GLN A 90 2.36 17.79 21.65
C GLN A 90 3.82 17.33 21.66
N ILE A 91 4.55 17.62 20.58
CA ILE A 91 5.95 17.26 20.40
C ILE A 91 6.86 18.33 21.03
N SER A 92 6.46 19.61 21.05
CA SER A 92 7.20 20.68 21.71
C SER A 92 7.35 20.46 23.22
N ASN A 93 6.44 19.71 23.85
CA ASN A 93 6.58 19.26 25.24
C ASN A 93 7.75 18.29 25.47
N HIS A 94 8.31 17.71 24.40
CA HIS A 94 9.33 16.68 24.44
C HIS A 94 10.61 17.06 23.67
N CYS A 95 10.59 18.12 22.86
CA CYS A 95 11.73 18.62 22.09
C CYS A 95 11.58 20.12 21.81
N ASP A 96 12.62 20.92 22.10
CA ASP A 96 12.59 22.39 21.99
C ASP A 96 12.21 22.93 20.60
N LYS A 97 12.49 22.17 19.53
CA LYS A 97 12.15 22.57 18.15
C LYS A 97 10.78 22.05 17.68
N GLY A 98 10.11 21.21 18.46
CA GLY A 98 8.83 20.60 18.08
C GLY A 98 8.93 19.76 16.79
N TRP A 99 7.83 19.64 16.05
CA TRP A 99 7.79 19.01 14.72
C TRP A 99 7.56 20.07 13.65
N GLN A 100 8.55 20.31 12.78
CA GLN A 100 8.51 21.29 11.69
C GLN A 100 9.13 20.69 10.41
N PRO A 101 8.42 19.78 9.73
CA PRO A 101 8.92 19.18 8.49
C PRO A 101 8.92 20.22 7.38
N ASN A 102 10.01 20.27 6.61
CA ASN A 102 10.06 21.03 5.36
C ASN A 102 9.66 20.11 4.21
N GLU A 103 8.71 20.55 3.38
CA GLU A 103 8.35 19.83 2.16
C GLU A 103 9.52 19.90 1.18
N ILE A 104 9.94 18.74 0.66
CA ILE A 104 11.09 18.63 -0.26
C ILE A 104 10.69 19.03 -1.68
N VAL A 105 9.39 18.95 -1.99
CA VAL A 105 8.83 19.21 -3.31
C VAL A 105 8.07 20.54 -3.28
N ASN A 106 8.53 21.52 -4.05
CA ASN A 106 7.93 22.86 -4.08
C ASN A 106 6.63 22.93 -4.90
N GLU A 107 6.50 22.08 -5.93
CA GLU A 107 5.33 22.05 -6.82
C GLU A 107 4.82 20.62 -7.03
N PRO A 108 4.05 20.06 -6.07
CA PRO A 108 3.55 18.69 -6.16
C PRO A 108 2.71 18.47 -7.42
N LEU A 109 1.86 19.44 -7.76
CA LEU A 109 0.95 19.40 -8.92
C LEU A 109 1.67 19.24 -10.27
N ALA A 110 2.82 19.89 -10.44
CA ALA A 110 3.62 19.76 -11.67
C ALA A 110 4.29 18.37 -11.81
N LEU A 111 4.52 17.68 -10.69
CA LEU A 111 4.98 16.28 -10.69
C LEU A 111 3.84 15.27 -10.91
N PHE A 112 2.58 15.65 -10.66
CA PHE A 112 1.43 14.77 -10.84
C PHE A 112 0.99 14.65 -12.31
N THR A 113 1.22 15.66 -13.16
CA THR A 113 0.79 15.64 -14.57
C THR A 113 1.43 14.49 -15.38
N PRO A 114 2.74 14.18 -15.24
CA PRO A 114 3.34 12.97 -15.83
C PRO A 114 2.88 11.65 -15.17
N LEU A 115 2.22 11.71 -14.01
CA LEU A 115 1.75 10.56 -13.24
C LEU A 115 0.26 10.22 -13.49
N GLU A 116 -0.44 10.94 -14.37
CA GLU A 116 -1.81 10.64 -14.83
C GLU A 116 -1.88 9.39 -15.74
N ARG A 117 -1.13 8.34 -15.40
CA ARG A 117 -1.09 7.06 -16.11
C ARG A 117 -2.35 6.22 -15.91
N THR A 118 -3.24 6.61 -14.98
CA THR A 118 -4.47 5.88 -14.64
C THR A 118 -5.70 6.77 -14.64
N GLU A 119 -6.77 6.31 -15.28
CA GLU A 119 -8.12 6.87 -15.17
C GLU A 119 -8.94 6.10 -14.12
N TYR A 120 -9.59 6.81 -13.20
CA TYR A 120 -10.49 6.19 -12.22
C TYR A 120 -11.94 6.29 -12.67
N ARG A 121 -12.59 5.13 -12.83
CA ARG A 121 -14.02 5.01 -13.13
C ARG A 121 -14.78 4.57 -11.88
N TRP A 122 -15.46 5.53 -11.27
CA TRP A 122 -16.23 5.32 -10.04
C TRP A 122 -17.65 4.86 -10.38
N HIS A 123 -17.93 3.58 -10.16
CA HIS A 123 -19.27 3.04 -10.30
C HIS A 123 -20.11 3.37 -9.08
N SER A 124 -21.36 3.77 -9.30
CA SER A 124 -22.28 4.17 -8.25
C SER A 124 -22.39 3.10 -7.14
N PRO A 125 -22.28 3.46 -5.85
CA PRO A 125 -22.50 2.53 -4.74
C PRO A 125 -23.92 1.94 -4.69
N GLN A 126 -24.88 2.61 -5.33
CA GLN A 126 -26.25 2.15 -5.47
C GLN A 126 -26.36 1.05 -6.55
N GLN A 127 -25.50 1.09 -7.57
CA GLN A 127 -25.36 0.04 -8.58
C GLN A 127 -24.43 -1.06 -8.07
N ARG A 128 -24.97 -1.94 -7.23
CA ARG A 128 -24.20 -3.06 -6.68
C ARG A 128 -24.06 -4.20 -7.69
N TRP A 129 -22.83 -4.58 -7.98
CA TRP A 129 -22.49 -5.66 -8.90
C TRP A 129 -22.64 -7.01 -8.22
N ASN A 130 -23.14 -8.01 -8.94
CA ASN A 130 -23.03 -9.41 -8.52
C ASN A 130 -21.71 -10.00 -9.03
N TRP A 131 -21.38 -11.21 -8.60
CA TRP A 131 -20.12 -11.86 -8.95
C TRP A 131 -20.08 -12.30 -10.40
N ASN A 132 -21.20 -12.82 -10.92
CA ASN A 132 -21.35 -13.18 -12.33
C ASN A 132 -21.07 -12.01 -13.29
N TYR A 133 -21.68 -10.83 -13.06
CA TYR A 133 -21.40 -9.64 -13.88
C TYR A 133 -19.92 -9.20 -13.77
N LEU A 134 -19.33 -9.26 -12.57
CA LEU A 134 -17.92 -8.91 -12.40
C LEU A 134 -17.01 -9.93 -13.11
N ALA A 135 -17.35 -11.21 -13.11
CA ALA A 135 -16.64 -12.24 -13.86
C ALA A 135 -16.71 -11.97 -15.37
N GLU A 136 -17.91 -11.73 -15.91
CA GLU A 136 -18.13 -11.37 -17.32
C GLU A 136 -17.30 -10.14 -17.74
N GLU A 137 -17.25 -9.10 -16.90
CA GLU A 137 -16.44 -7.90 -17.13
C GLU A 137 -14.95 -8.21 -17.13
N LEU A 138 -14.46 -9.01 -16.17
CA LEU A 138 -13.04 -9.39 -16.09
C LEU A 138 -12.60 -10.22 -17.31
N GLU A 139 -13.47 -11.09 -17.82
CA GLU A 139 -13.20 -11.95 -18.98
C GLU A 139 -13.20 -11.20 -20.32
N GLN A 140 -13.71 -9.97 -20.37
CA GLN A 140 -13.53 -9.09 -21.54
C GLN A 140 -12.08 -8.63 -21.73
N HIS A 141 -11.22 -8.84 -20.72
CA HIS A 141 -9.86 -8.35 -20.69
C HIS A 141 -8.85 -9.48 -20.70
N GLN A 142 -7.86 -9.36 -21.57
CA GLN A 142 -6.74 -10.30 -21.62
C GLN A 142 -5.98 -10.34 -20.29
N GLN A 143 -5.77 -9.18 -19.67
CA GLN A 143 -5.02 -9.04 -18.43
C GLN A 143 -5.78 -8.14 -17.48
N ALA A 144 -6.24 -8.67 -16.35
CA ALA A 144 -7.02 -7.90 -15.38
C ALA A 144 -6.68 -8.29 -13.95
N LEU A 145 -6.63 -7.29 -13.07
CA LEU A 145 -6.48 -7.49 -11.62
C LEU A 145 -7.77 -7.09 -10.91
N CYS A 146 -8.39 -8.01 -10.19
CA CYS A 146 -9.52 -7.73 -9.32
C CYS A 146 -9.09 -7.80 -7.84
N ILE A 147 -9.32 -6.73 -7.08
CA ILE A 147 -8.98 -6.66 -5.66
C ILE A 147 -10.25 -6.51 -4.83
N VAL A 148 -10.50 -7.49 -3.98
CA VAL A 148 -11.65 -7.53 -3.07
C VAL A 148 -11.23 -7.56 -1.60
N ASN A 149 -12.12 -7.08 -0.73
CA ASN A 149 -11.79 -6.92 0.68
C ASN A 149 -11.71 -8.24 1.46
N LEU A 150 -12.42 -9.29 1.01
CA LEU A 150 -12.59 -10.54 1.76
C LEU A 150 -12.27 -11.76 0.92
N ASN A 151 -11.61 -12.75 1.51
CA ASN A 151 -11.25 -14.01 0.82
C ASN A 151 -12.48 -14.75 0.27
N ARG A 152 -13.61 -14.73 0.98
CA ARG A 152 -14.87 -15.31 0.50
C ARG A 152 -15.41 -14.65 -0.78
N HIS A 153 -15.13 -13.36 -0.99
CA HIS A 153 -15.53 -12.67 -2.22
C HIS A 153 -14.61 -13.08 -3.37
N ALA A 154 -13.30 -13.23 -3.10
CA ALA A 154 -12.35 -13.70 -4.10
C ALA A 154 -12.75 -15.10 -4.61
N GLN A 155 -13.05 -16.02 -3.67
CA GLN A 155 -13.56 -17.35 -4.02
C GLN A 155 -14.85 -17.31 -4.81
N ALA A 156 -15.83 -16.51 -4.38
CA ALA A 156 -17.11 -16.40 -5.09
C ALA A 156 -16.99 -15.80 -6.50
N ILE A 157 -15.96 -15.00 -6.77
CA ILE A 157 -15.69 -14.49 -8.13
C ILE A 157 -15.00 -15.57 -8.97
N ILE A 158 -14.04 -16.29 -8.39
CA ILE A 158 -13.33 -17.39 -9.07
C ILE A 158 -14.31 -18.50 -9.48
N GLU A 159 -15.31 -18.80 -8.65
CA GLU A 159 -16.36 -19.79 -8.95
C GLU A 159 -17.27 -19.38 -10.12
N GLU A 160 -17.31 -18.10 -10.47
CA GLU A 160 -18.14 -17.55 -11.55
C GLU A 160 -17.33 -17.27 -12.83
N ILE A 161 -16.01 -17.41 -12.78
CA ILE A 161 -15.11 -17.27 -13.93
C ILE A 161 -14.98 -18.63 -14.61
N ASP A 162 -15.28 -18.70 -15.90
CA ASP A 162 -15.20 -19.92 -16.70
C ASP A 162 -13.75 -20.25 -17.11
N ASN A 163 -12.83 -19.32 -16.92
CA ASN A 163 -11.40 -19.50 -17.20
C ASN A 163 -10.68 -20.32 -16.09
N PRO A 164 -10.23 -21.56 -16.39
CA PRO A 164 -9.53 -22.40 -15.41
C PRO A 164 -8.14 -21.87 -15.04
N ASP A 165 -7.56 -20.99 -15.86
CA ASP A 165 -6.24 -20.39 -15.65
C ASP A 165 -6.28 -19.11 -14.81
N VAL A 166 -7.44 -18.78 -14.21
CA VAL A 166 -7.59 -17.66 -13.27
C VAL A 166 -6.66 -17.84 -12.06
N LEU A 167 -5.88 -16.82 -11.79
CA LEU A 167 -4.92 -16.81 -10.69
C LEU A 167 -5.56 -16.22 -9.43
N HIS A 168 -5.18 -16.74 -8.27
CA HIS A 168 -5.71 -16.29 -6.99
C HIS A 168 -4.58 -15.97 -6.00
N LEU A 169 -4.65 -14.79 -5.39
CA LEU A 169 -3.73 -14.37 -4.34
C LEU A 169 -4.48 -13.89 -3.09
N SER A 170 -4.23 -14.54 -1.95
CA SER A 170 -4.87 -14.12 -0.68
C SER A 170 -3.94 -14.25 0.52
N THR A 171 -4.36 -13.64 1.62
CA THR A 171 -3.67 -13.73 2.92
C THR A 171 -3.64 -15.14 3.50
N ASN A 172 -4.50 -16.05 3.02
CA ASN A 172 -4.55 -17.44 3.48
C ASN A 172 -3.45 -18.33 2.86
N GLN A 173 -2.70 -17.81 1.88
CA GLN A 173 -1.61 -18.55 1.24
C GLN A 173 -0.28 -18.34 1.98
N CYS A 174 0.47 -19.42 2.14
CA CYS A 174 1.81 -19.35 2.72
C CYS A 174 2.75 -18.51 1.83
N PRO A 175 3.86 -17.97 2.38
CA PRO A 175 4.80 -17.14 1.62
C PRO A 175 5.31 -17.79 0.33
N ALA A 176 5.61 -19.10 0.34
CA ALA A 176 6.10 -19.82 -0.83
C ALA A 176 5.06 -19.88 -1.95
N HIS A 177 3.80 -20.20 -1.63
CA HIS A 177 2.72 -20.20 -2.62
C HIS A 177 2.48 -18.80 -3.21
N ARG A 178 2.51 -17.76 -2.37
CA ARG A 178 2.37 -16.37 -2.87
C ARG A 178 3.50 -16.00 -3.82
N GLN A 179 4.73 -16.41 -3.53
CA GLN A 179 5.88 -16.17 -4.42
C GLN A 179 5.70 -16.86 -5.77
N ASN A 180 5.22 -18.10 -5.77
CA ASN A 180 4.98 -18.85 -7.01
C ASN A 180 3.89 -18.20 -7.87
N VAL A 181 2.74 -17.84 -7.26
CA VAL A 181 1.67 -17.14 -7.99
C VAL A 181 2.15 -15.80 -8.53
N LEU A 182 2.93 -15.03 -7.75
CA LEU A 182 3.47 -13.76 -8.22
C LEU A 182 4.54 -13.91 -9.30
N ALA A 183 5.29 -15.00 -9.31
CA ALA A 183 6.22 -15.31 -10.40
C ALA A 183 5.45 -15.59 -11.70
N GLU A 184 4.43 -16.44 -11.64
CA GLU A 184 3.53 -16.75 -12.76
C GLU A 184 2.87 -15.50 -13.32
N VAL A 185 2.30 -14.65 -12.45
CA VAL A 185 1.68 -13.38 -12.86
C VAL A 185 2.67 -12.51 -13.62
N ARG A 186 3.92 -12.37 -13.12
CA ARG A 186 4.94 -11.55 -13.81
C ARG A 186 5.29 -12.11 -15.18
N GLU A 187 5.45 -13.42 -15.29
CA GLU A 187 5.76 -14.08 -16.56
C GLU A 187 4.63 -13.85 -17.58
N ARG A 188 3.38 -14.08 -17.19
CA ARG A 188 2.22 -13.86 -18.08
C ARG A 188 2.07 -12.41 -18.51
N LEU A 189 2.27 -11.47 -17.58
CA LEU A 189 2.23 -10.03 -17.88
C LEU A 189 3.32 -9.65 -18.89
N GLN A 190 4.56 -10.08 -18.67
CA GLN A 190 5.70 -9.81 -19.57
C GLN A 190 5.48 -10.40 -20.96
N ASN A 191 4.93 -11.61 -21.04
CA ASN A 191 4.68 -12.32 -22.29
C ASN A 191 3.35 -11.93 -22.97
N LYS A 192 2.58 -10.98 -22.42
CA LYS A 192 1.26 -10.57 -22.92
C LYS A 192 0.29 -11.75 -23.07
N GLN A 193 0.34 -12.68 -22.12
CA GLN A 193 -0.55 -13.83 -22.03
C GLN A 193 -1.78 -13.50 -21.17
N ASP A 194 -2.80 -14.33 -21.30
CA ASP A 194 -4.04 -14.21 -20.54
C ASP A 194 -3.77 -14.34 -19.04
N CYS A 195 -4.13 -13.30 -18.29
CA CYS A 195 -3.81 -13.17 -16.88
C CYS A 195 -4.92 -12.43 -16.14
N ILE A 196 -5.88 -13.20 -15.63
CA ILE A 196 -6.87 -12.68 -14.68
C ILE A 196 -6.38 -13.05 -13.28
N LEU A 197 -6.13 -12.04 -12.44
CA LEU A 197 -5.70 -12.22 -11.06
C LEU A 197 -6.80 -11.71 -10.11
N ILE A 198 -7.36 -12.62 -9.32
CA ILE A 198 -8.26 -12.26 -8.21
C ILE A 198 -7.43 -12.21 -6.93
N ALA A 199 -7.37 -11.05 -6.30
CA ALA A 199 -6.56 -10.81 -5.12
C ALA A 199 -7.37 -10.21 -3.96
N THR A 200 -6.88 -10.41 -2.74
CA THR A 200 -7.24 -9.56 -1.61
C THR A 200 -6.16 -8.51 -1.32
N GLN A 201 -6.31 -7.75 -0.24
CA GLN A 201 -5.44 -6.63 0.16
C GLN A 201 -3.94 -6.98 0.27
N CYS A 202 -3.57 -8.26 0.21
CA CYS A 202 -2.16 -8.69 0.20
C CYS A 202 -1.33 -8.15 -0.97
N ILE A 203 -1.97 -7.66 -2.03
CA ILE A 203 -1.32 -7.13 -3.23
C ILE A 203 -1.00 -5.63 -3.15
N GLU A 204 -1.61 -4.92 -2.20
CA GLU A 204 -1.59 -3.45 -2.14
C GLU A 204 -0.20 -2.92 -1.74
N ALA A 205 0.53 -3.64 -0.87
CA ALA A 205 1.85 -3.23 -0.37
C ALA A 205 2.98 -4.16 -0.83
N GLY A 206 3.99 -3.60 -1.51
CA GLY A 206 5.28 -4.25 -1.74
C GLY A 206 5.31 -5.32 -2.82
N VAL A 207 4.32 -5.40 -3.70
CA VAL A 207 4.31 -6.34 -4.82
C VAL A 207 4.54 -5.64 -6.15
N ASP A 208 5.54 -6.12 -6.88
CA ASP A 208 5.94 -5.61 -8.18
C ASP A 208 5.18 -6.30 -9.32
N ILE A 209 4.00 -5.76 -9.67
CA ILE A 209 3.13 -6.16 -10.78
C ILE A 209 2.53 -4.92 -11.43
N ASP A 210 2.19 -5.04 -12.72
CA ASP A 210 1.60 -3.96 -13.51
C ASP A 210 0.54 -4.51 -14.48
N PHE A 211 -0.71 -4.12 -14.27
CA PHE A 211 -1.86 -4.54 -15.08
C PHE A 211 -2.41 -3.37 -15.91
N PRO A 212 -2.99 -3.63 -17.10
CA PRO A 212 -3.61 -2.58 -17.91
C PRO A 212 -4.96 -2.11 -17.32
N ILE A 213 -5.66 -3.00 -16.61
CA ILE A 213 -6.94 -2.71 -15.96
C ILE A 213 -6.98 -3.31 -14.55
N VAL A 214 -7.52 -2.53 -13.62
CA VAL A 214 -7.69 -2.93 -12.22
C VAL A 214 -9.13 -2.69 -11.78
N TYR A 215 -9.77 -3.70 -11.22
CA TYR A 215 -11.06 -3.61 -10.56
C TYR A 215 -10.83 -3.61 -9.04
N ARG A 216 -11.25 -2.56 -8.34
CA ARG A 216 -11.12 -2.44 -6.88
C ARG A 216 -12.48 -2.30 -6.24
N ALA A 217 -12.83 -3.25 -5.36
CA ALA A 217 -14.01 -3.09 -4.51
C ALA A 217 -13.85 -1.84 -3.62
N TYR A 218 -14.93 -1.10 -3.34
CA TYR A 218 -14.90 0.06 -2.45
C TYR A 218 -14.12 -0.22 -1.16
N ALA A 219 -13.19 0.69 -0.86
CA ALA A 219 -12.27 0.64 0.27
C ALA A 219 -11.88 2.07 0.66
N PRO A 220 -11.15 2.28 1.77
CA PRO A 220 -10.52 3.56 2.06
C PRO A 220 -9.73 4.11 0.84
N LEU A 221 -9.74 5.43 0.68
CA LEU A 221 -9.20 6.10 -0.51
C LEU A 221 -7.71 5.77 -0.75
N ASP A 222 -6.93 5.66 0.31
CA ASP A 222 -5.52 5.25 0.28
C ASP A 222 -5.35 3.84 -0.34
N ALA A 223 -6.19 2.88 0.03
CA ALA A 223 -6.16 1.55 -0.56
C ALA A 223 -6.54 1.56 -2.05
N ILE A 224 -7.49 2.42 -2.45
CA ILE A 224 -7.88 2.60 -3.86
C ILE A 224 -6.74 3.23 -4.67
N ILE A 225 -6.05 4.22 -4.10
CA ILE A 225 -4.88 4.86 -4.73
C ILE A 225 -3.73 3.86 -4.85
N GLN A 226 -3.45 3.08 -3.80
CA GLN A 226 -2.42 2.03 -3.83
C GLN A 226 -2.71 0.95 -4.88
N ALA A 227 -3.98 0.55 -5.02
CA ALA A 227 -4.41 -0.35 -6.09
C ALA A 227 -4.16 0.26 -7.48
N GLY A 228 -4.45 1.55 -7.67
CA GLY A 228 -4.11 2.27 -8.90
C GLY A 228 -2.60 2.32 -9.19
N GLY A 229 -1.76 2.26 -8.16
CA GLY A 229 -0.31 2.09 -8.32
C GLY A 229 0.13 0.75 -8.94
N ARG A 230 -0.79 -0.21 -9.13
CA ARG A 230 -0.59 -1.48 -9.86
C ARG A 230 -1.24 -1.47 -11.25
N CYS A 231 -1.81 -0.33 -11.66
CA CYS A 231 -2.43 -0.14 -12.96
C CYS A 231 -1.54 0.76 -13.81
N ASN A 232 -1.13 0.30 -15.00
CA ASN A 232 -0.25 0.99 -15.93
C ASN A 232 0.93 1.72 -15.24
N ARG A 233 1.55 1.04 -14.27
CA ARG A 233 2.64 1.53 -13.43
C ARG A 233 3.85 1.93 -14.27
N GLU A 234 4.22 1.14 -15.27
CA GLU A 234 5.36 1.43 -16.14
C GLU A 234 5.01 2.46 -17.23
N GLY A 235 3.74 2.90 -17.33
CA GLY A 235 3.30 3.92 -18.29
C GLY A 235 3.41 3.48 -19.75
N LEU A 236 3.38 2.16 -20.01
CA LEU A 236 3.50 1.58 -21.35
C LEU A 236 2.25 1.80 -22.20
N LEU A 237 1.10 2.02 -21.55
CA LEU A 237 -0.17 2.37 -22.20
C LEU A 237 -0.44 3.87 -22.07
N GLU A 238 -1.23 4.39 -23.01
CA GLU A 238 -1.68 5.79 -22.98
C GLU A 238 -2.39 6.11 -21.66
N LYS A 239 -3.33 5.26 -21.22
CA LYS A 239 -3.91 5.24 -19.87
C LYS A 239 -4.33 3.83 -19.44
N GLY A 240 -4.00 3.46 -18.21
CA GLY A 240 -4.60 2.32 -17.51
C GLY A 240 -5.94 2.71 -16.89
N THR A 241 -6.82 1.74 -16.66
CA THR A 241 -8.14 2.01 -16.07
C THR A 241 -8.30 1.36 -14.70
N VAL A 242 -8.77 2.11 -13.73
CA VAL A 242 -9.14 1.61 -12.39
C VAL A 242 -10.64 1.73 -12.21
N HIS A 243 -11.35 0.61 -12.18
CA HIS A 243 -12.77 0.55 -11.89
C HIS A 243 -13.00 0.39 -10.39
N VAL A 244 -13.70 1.34 -9.77
CA VAL A 244 -14.10 1.23 -8.36
C VAL A 244 -15.56 0.82 -8.29
N PHE A 245 -15.84 -0.33 -7.68
CA PHE A 245 -17.18 -0.93 -7.69
C PHE A 245 -17.69 -1.30 -6.30
N ALA A 246 -19.01 -1.31 -6.12
CA ALA A 246 -19.68 -1.85 -4.95
C ALA A 246 -20.25 -3.23 -5.25
N GLN A 247 -20.06 -4.19 -4.36
CA GLN A 247 -20.64 -5.52 -4.48
C GLN A 247 -22.03 -5.63 -3.82
N LYS A 248 -22.87 -6.52 -4.33
CA LYS A 248 -24.08 -6.97 -3.61
C LYS A 248 -23.65 -7.77 -2.40
N MET A 249 -23.87 -7.23 -1.20
CA MET A 249 -23.81 -8.04 0.01
C MET A 249 -24.93 -9.07 -0.03
N LYS A 250 -24.58 -10.36 0.06
CA LYS A 250 -25.55 -11.40 0.42
C LYS A 250 -25.99 -11.07 1.85
N VAL A 251 -27.19 -10.49 2.00
CA VAL A 251 -27.81 -10.34 3.31
C VAL A 251 -28.06 -11.76 3.79
N ILE A 252 -27.24 -12.25 4.71
CA ILE A 252 -27.65 -13.39 5.54
C ILE A 252 -28.75 -12.82 6.41
N LEU A 253 -30.00 -12.98 5.98
CA LEU A 253 -31.16 -12.66 6.78
C LEU A 253 -31.12 -13.54 8.03
N GLN A 254 -30.53 -13.05 9.13
CA GLN A 254 -30.92 -13.47 10.48
C GLN A 254 -32.29 -12.85 10.83
N MET A 255 -33.27 -12.94 9.94
CA MET A 255 -34.65 -12.51 10.17
C MET A 255 -35.60 -13.68 10.44
N GLU A 256 -35.11 -14.91 10.60
CA GLU A 256 -35.94 -16.05 11.02
C GLU A 256 -36.04 -16.26 12.53
N VAL A 257 -35.33 -15.48 13.35
CA VAL A 257 -35.35 -15.65 14.82
C VAL A 257 -36.34 -14.72 15.53
N ILE A 258 -36.83 -13.65 14.89
CA ILE A 258 -37.71 -12.67 15.56
C ILE A 258 -39.22 -13.01 15.43
N ASN A 259 -39.62 -13.91 14.52
CA ASN A 259 -41.03 -14.31 14.34
C ASN A 259 -41.44 -15.62 15.04
N LYS A 260 -40.66 -16.12 16.01
CA LYS A 260 -40.99 -17.32 16.79
C LYS A 260 -41.08 -17.08 18.31
N LEU A 261 -41.64 -15.95 18.73
CA LEU A 261 -42.15 -15.80 20.10
C LEU A 261 -43.67 -15.69 20.02
N PRO A 262 -44.44 -16.62 20.63
CA PRO A 262 -45.87 -16.43 20.80
C PRO A 262 -46.09 -15.24 21.74
N ILE A 263 -47.14 -14.46 21.44
CA ILE A 263 -47.66 -13.36 22.25
C ILE A 263 -47.98 -13.86 23.67
#